data_AF-A0A9Y1BS70-F1
#
_entry.id   AF-A0A9Y1BS70-F1
#
_cell.length_a   1.000
_cell.length_b   1.000
_cell.length_c   1.000
_cell.angle_alpha   90.00
_cell.angle_beta   90.00
_cell.angle_gamma   90.00
#
_symmetry.space_group_name_H-M   'P 1'
#
loop_
_entity.id
_entity.type
_entity.pdbx_description
1 polymer ?
#
loop_
_entity_poly.entity_id
_entity_poly.type
_entity_poly.pdbx_seq_one_letter_code
_entity_poly.pdbx_strand_id
1 'polypeptide(L)'
;MVQRKIKRCCIDVNEHVFKPVAIPFKELETQLLTKEEVTVLYYADYFGLKQVEAAKKMGISQSSCSRDLRIARKKIATALFENQAIKFDSEPELDKKKEVIL
;
A
#
# COMPACT_ATOMS: atom_id res chain seq x y z
N MET A 1 -25.91 -14.48 -3.89
CA MET A 1 -25.68 -13.29 -3.02
C MET A 1 -24.68 -12.38 -3.72
N VAL A 2 -25.15 -11.31 -4.36
CA VAL A 2 -24.25 -10.33 -4.99
C VAL A 2 -23.60 -9.54 -3.86
N GLN A 3 -22.32 -9.79 -3.58
CA GLN A 3 -21.55 -8.94 -2.66
C GLN A 3 -21.48 -7.55 -3.31
N ARG A 4 -22.25 -6.59 -2.80
CA ARG A 4 -22.10 -5.18 -3.17
C ARG A 4 -20.65 -4.80 -2.84
N LYS A 5 -19.79 -4.64 -3.85
CA LYS A 5 -18.45 -4.04 -3.68
C LYS A 5 -18.67 -2.61 -3.20
N ILE A 6 -18.58 -2.41 -1.87
CA ILE A 6 -18.52 -1.07 -1.29
C ILE A 6 -17.24 -0.44 -1.85
N LYS A 7 -17.38 0.65 -2.62
CA LYS A 7 -16.22 1.43 -3.08
C LYS A 7 -15.57 2.03 -1.84
N ARG A 8 -14.33 1.63 -1.56
CA ARG A 8 -13.52 2.18 -0.47
C ARG A 8 -13.20 3.64 -0.78
N CYS A 9 -13.23 4.50 0.22
CA CYS A 9 -12.75 5.86 0.08
C CYS A 9 -11.22 5.85 0.16
N CYS A 10 -10.57 6.13 -0.96
CA CYS A 10 -9.13 6.24 -1.08
C CYS A 10 -8.74 7.71 -1.30
N ILE A 11 -7.58 8.12 -0.78
CA ILE A 11 -7.01 9.40 -1.19
C ILE A 11 -6.50 9.28 -2.63
N ASP A 12 -6.53 10.40 -3.35
CA ASP A 12 -5.86 10.46 -4.63
C ASP A 12 -4.36 10.65 -4.37
N VAL A 13 -3.56 9.73 -4.90
CA VAL A 13 -2.11 9.74 -4.77
C VAL A 13 -1.52 9.69 -6.16
N ASN A 14 -0.67 10.68 -6.45
CA ASN A 14 0.15 10.66 -7.65
C ASN A 14 1.21 9.55 -7.54
N GLU A 15 1.72 9.12 -8.70
CA GLU A 15 2.83 8.18 -8.75
C GLU A 15 4.08 8.81 -8.12
N HIS A 16 4.49 8.24 -6.99
CA HIS A 16 5.67 8.66 -6.25
C HIS A 16 6.59 7.47 -5.99
N VAL A 17 7.89 7.72 -6.02
CA VAL A 17 8.92 6.73 -5.74
C VAL A 17 9.87 7.29 -4.70
N PHE A 18 10.03 6.56 -3.60
CA PHE A 18 11.07 6.79 -2.60
C PHE A 18 12.14 5.73 -2.79
N LYS A 19 13.41 6.13 -2.84
CA LYS A 19 14.53 5.19 -3.00
C LYS A 19 15.68 5.54 -2.05
N PRO A 20 16.46 4.55 -1.60
CA PRO A 20 17.69 4.81 -0.87
C PRO A 20 18.70 5.60 -1.73
N VAL A 21 19.57 6.32 -1.04
CA VAL A 21 20.68 7.07 -1.65
C VAL A 21 21.76 6.08 -2.13
N ALA A 22 22.53 6.47 -3.15
CA ALA A 22 23.70 5.75 -3.68
C ALA A 22 23.47 4.45 -4.47
N ILE A 23 22.29 3.81 -4.44
CA ILE A 23 22.01 2.64 -5.28
C ILE A 23 21.25 3.07 -6.57
N PRO A 24 21.72 2.66 -7.77
CA PRO A 24 20.99 2.89 -9.02
C PRO A 24 19.62 2.23 -8.99
N PHE A 25 18.60 2.93 -9.50
CA PHE A 25 17.22 2.42 -9.45
C PHE A 25 17.03 1.07 -10.17
N LYS A 26 17.83 0.81 -11.22
CA LYS A 26 17.76 -0.45 -12.00
C LYS A 26 18.18 -1.68 -11.19
N GLU A 27 18.91 -1.49 -10.10
CA GLU A 27 19.42 -2.57 -9.24
C GLU A 27 18.58 -2.72 -7.96
N LEU A 28 17.57 -1.87 -7.78
CA LEU A 28 16.70 -1.87 -6.60
C LEU A 28 15.46 -2.72 -6.85
N GLU A 29 15.23 -3.68 -5.95
CA GLU A 29 13.89 -4.24 -5.80
C GLU A 29 12.92 -3.15 -5.31
N THR A 30 11.64 -3.30 -5.60
CA THR A 30 10.62 -2.29 -5.29
C THR A 30 9.45 -2.91 -4.54
N GLN A 31 9.08 -2.30 -3.41
CA GLN A 31 7.83 -2.56 -2.71
C GLN A 31 6.76 -1.62 -3.25
N LEU A 32 5.73 -2.20 -3.87
CA LEU A 32 4.58 -1.48 -4.38
C LEU A 32 3.53 -1.31 -3.28
N LEU A 33 3.15 -0.08 -2.96
CA LEU A 33 2.04 0.22 -2.05
C LEU A 33 0.79 0.59 -2.84
N THR A 34 -0.31 -0.13 -2.60
CA THR A 34 -1.58 0.16 -3.29
C THR A 34 -2.23 1.44 -2.77
N LYS A 35 -3.19 1.99 -3.52
CA LYS A 35 -3.98 3.16 -3.07
C LYS A 35 -4.62 2.95 -1.70
N GLU A 36 -5.13 1.75 -1.43
CA GLU A 36 -5.72 1.42 -0.12
C GLU A 36 -4.68 1.42 0.99
N GLU A 37 -3.50 0.82 0.74
CA GLU A 37 -2.40 0.76 1.70
C GLU A 37 -1.85 2.16 2.03
N VAL A 38 -1.70 3.01 1.02
CA VAL A 38 -1.27 4.40 1.24
C VAL A 38 -2.35 5.20 1.98
N THR A 39 -3.63 5.03 1.61
CA THR A 39 -4.74 5.71 2.28
C THR A 39 -4.83 5.34 3.76
N VAL A 40 -4.68 4.05 4.10
CA VAL A 40 -4.82 3.61 5.49
C VAL A 40 -3.64 4.11 6.33
N LEU A 41 -2.42 4.10 5.79
CA LEU A 41 -1.25 4.71 6.43
C LEU A 41 -1.44 6.22 6.62
N TYR A 42 -2.00 6.92 5.62
CA TYR A 42 -2.25 8.34 5.70
C TYR A 42 -3.20 8.68 6.85
N TYR A 43 -4.32 7.95 7.00
CA TYR A 43 -5.26 8.24 8.09
C TYR A 43 -4.76 7.79 9.46
N ALA A 44 -4.19 6.58 9.56
CA ALA A 44 -3.83 6.03 10.87
C ALA A 44 -2.48 6.54 11.38
N ASP A 45 -1.45 6.53 10.54
CA ASP A 45 -0.07 6.79 10.95
C ASP A 45 0.35 8.24 10.72
N TYR A 46 -0.05 8.86 9.61
CA TYR A 46 0.28 10.26 9.34
C TYR A 46 -0.67 11.25 10.03
N PHE A 47 -1.98 11.04 9.93
CA PHE A 47 -2.99 11.89 10.60
C PHE A 47 -3.24 11.50 12.06
N GLY A 48 -2.71 10.35 12.52
CA GLY A 48 -2.80 9.90 13.91
C GLY A 48 -4.20 9.46 14.35
N LEU A 49 -5.10 9.12 13.42
CA LEU A 49 -6.45 8.67 13.78
C LEU A 49 -6.42 7.29 14.43
N LYS A 50 -7.38 7.04 15.34
CA LYS A 50 -7.60 5.69 15.84
C LYS A 50 -8.05 4.79 14.69
N GLN A 51 -7.68 3.52 14.74
CA GLN A 51 -7.98 2.55 13.68
C GLN A 51 -9.48 2.47 13.32
N VAL A 52 -10.36 2.58 14.31
CA VAL A 52 -11.82 2.58 14.12
C VAL A 52 -12.26 3.81 13.33
N GLU A 53 -11.65 4.97 13.58
CA GLU A 53 -11.94 6.23 12.88
C GLU A 53 -11.41 6.20 11.45
N ALA A 54 -10.19 5.68 11.24
CA ALA A 54 -9.61 5.47 9.92
C ALA A 54 -10.47 4.52 9.08
N ALA A 55 -10.93 3.39 9.66
CA ALA A 55 -11.81 2.44 9.00
C ALA A 55 -13.15 3.09 8.59
N LYS A 56 -13.72 3.92 9.47
CA LYS A 56 -14.94 4.68 9.20
C LYS A 56 -14.74 5.69 8.06
N LYS A 57 -13.62 6.42 8.04
CA LYS A 57 -13.29 7.36 6.95
C LYS A 57 -13.13 6.65 5.61
N MET A 58 -12.52 5.47 5.59
CA MET A 58 -12.34 4.67 4.38
C MET A 58 -13.59 3.90 3.95
N GLY A 59 -14.64 3.85 4.77
CA GLY A 59 -15.86 3.08 4.49
C GLY A 59 -15.64 1.56 4.51
N ILE A 60 -14.71 1.07 5.35
CA ILE A 60 -14.36 -0.36 5.45
C ILE A 60 -14.55 -0.89 6.87
N SER A 61 -14.56 -2.22 7.03
CA SER A 61 -14.56 -2.84 8.35
C SER A 61 -13.25 -2.55 9.10
N GLN A 62 -13.30 -2.50 10.43
CA GLN A 62 -12.09 -2.37 11.26
C GLN A 62 -11.08 -3.49 10.95
N SER A 63 -11.56 -4.73 10.77
CA SER A 63 -10.69 -5.87 10.43
C SER A 63 -9.97 -5.71 9.09
N SER A 64 -10.62 -5.10 8.09
CA SER A 64 -10.00 -4.78 6.81
C SER A 64 -8.94 -3.70 6.98
N CYS A 65 -9.26 -2.63 7.71
CA CYS A 65 -8.31 -1.57 8.06
C CYS A 65 -7.08 -2.12 8.81
N SER A 66 -7.27 -3.04 9.77
CA SER A 66 -6.17 -3.71 10.46
C SER A 66 -5.30 -4.55 9.54
N ARG A 67 -5.92 -5.28 8.60
CA ARG A 67 -5.19 -6.08 7.62
C ARG A 67 -4.36 -5.19 6.70
N ASP A 68 -4.97 -4.14 6.15
CA ASP A 68 -4.31 -3.24 5.21
C ASP A 68 -3.15 -2.50 5.88
N LEU A 69 -3.33 -2.01 7.13
CA LEU A 69 -2.24 -1.41 7.92
C LEU A 69 -1.07 -2.36 8.13
N ARG A 70 -1.37 -3.61 8.49
CA ARG A 70 -0.32 -4.61 8.74
C ARG A 70 0.48 -4.90 7.47
N ILE A 71 -0.19 -5.00 6.33
CA ILE A 71 0.48 -5.24 5.03
C ILE A 71 1.33 -4.03 4.66
N ALA A 72 0.76 -2.82 4.72
CA ALA A 72 1.44 -1.58 4.36
C ALA A 72 2.69 -1.33 5.22
N ARG A 73 2.56 -1.47 6.55
CA ARG A 73 3.70 -1.33 7.48
C ARG A 73 4.78 -2.39 7.25
N LYS A 74 4.39 -3.63 6.92
CA LYS A 74 5.35 -4.68 6.58
C LYS A 74 6.13 -4.31 5.32
N LYS A 75 5.46 -3.86 4.26
CA LYS A 75 6.12 -3.43 3.01
C LYS A 75 7.11 -2.30 3.26
N ILE A 76 6.73 -1.29 4.05
CA ILE A 76 7.62 -0.19 4.42
C ILE A 76 8.83 -0.72 5.21
N ALA A 77 8.60 -1.54 6.23
CA ALA A 77 9.68 -2.10 7.03
C ALA A 77 10.64 -2.93 6.16
N THR A 78 10.13 -3.81 5.31
CA THR A 78 10.91 -4.58 4.35
C THR A 78 11.73 -3.67 3.45
N ALA A 79 11.13 -2.62 2.89
CA ALA A 79 11.87 -1.71 2.02
C ALA A 79 13.00 -0.97 2.74
N LEU A 80 12.79 -0.58 4.01
CA LEU A 80 13.81 0.09 4.81
C LEU A 80 14.97 -0.85 5.18
N PHE A 81 14.70 -2.10 5.54
CA PHE A 81 15.74 -3.03 6.01
C PHE A 81 16.43 -3.80 4.87
N GLU A 82 15.77 -4.00 3.73
CA GLU A 82 16.32 -4.70 2.56
C GLU A 82 16.86 -3.74 1.48
N ASN A 83 16.91 -2.43 1.78
CA ASN A 83 17.33 -1.37 0.84
C ASN A 83 16.52 -1.36 -0.47
N GLN A 84 15.21 -1.54 -0.40
CA GLN A 84 14.33 -1.54 -1.57
C GLN A 84 13.73 -0.15 -1.80
N ALA A 85 13.32 0.13 -3.03
CA ALA A 85 12.52 1.31 -3.33
C ALA A 85 11.06 1.10 -2.88
N ILE A 86 10.37 2.19 -2.56
CA ILE A 86 8.94 2.21 -2.27
C ILE A 86 8.26 2.96 -3.40
N LYS A 87 7.35 2.31 -4.13
CA LYS A 87 6.56 2.93 -5.20
C LYS A 87 5.09 2.98 -4.78
N PHE A 88 4.46 4.13 -4.98
CA PHE A 88 3.01 4.27 -4.80
C PHE A 88 2.32 3.89 -6.09
N ASP A 89 1.35 3.00 -5.97
CA ASP A 89 0.61 2.47 -7.10
C ASP A 89 -0.57 3.39 -7.45
N SER A 90 -0.65 3.80 -8.71
CA SER A 90 -1.76 4.57 -9.26
C SER A 90 -2.84 3.67 -9.88
N GLU A 91 -2.52 2.40 -10.19
CA GLU A 91 -3.44 1.42 -10.79
C GLU A 91 -3.08 0.02 -10.31
N PRO A 92 -4.03 -0.82 -9.85
CA PRO A 92 -3.70 -2.14 -9.34
C PRO A 92 -2.98 -2.96 -10.43
N GLU A 93 -1.69 -3.21 -10.25
CA GLU A 93 -0.96 -4.14 -11.10
C GLU A 93 -1.67 -5.50 -11.05
N LEU A 94 -2.35 -5.88 -12.14
CA LEU A 94 -2.77 -7.26 -12.35
C LEU A 94 -1.50 -8.11 -12.37
N ASP A 95 -1.41 -9.02 -11.41
CA ASP A 95 -0.35 -10.02 -11.23
C ASP A 95 0.24 -10.53 -12.56
N LYS A 96 1.36 -9.95 -13.02
CA LYS A 96 2.23 -10.56 -14.03
C LYS A 96 3.28 -11.48 -13.38
N LYS A 97 2.86 -12.32 -12.44
CA LYS A 97 3.63 -13.50 -11.99
C LYS A 97 2.89 -14.78 -12.35
N LYS A 98 2.69 -15.02 -13.64
CA LYS A 98 2.54 -16.35 -14.26
C LYS A 98 3.09 -16.37 -15.68
N GLU A 99 4.37 -16.09 -15.80
CA GLU A 99 5.25 -16.40 -16.93
C GLU A 99 6.64 -16.25 -16.31
N VAL A 100 7.48 -17.24 -16.10
CA VAL A 100 7.81 -18.45 -16.85
C VAL A 100 8.54 -19.38 -15.88
N ILE A 101 8.23 -20.69 -15.86
CA ILE A 101 9.26 -21.73 -15.90
C ILE A 101 8.71 -22.83 -16.81
N LEU A 102 9.42 -23.04 -17.93
CA LEU A 102 9.32 -24.17 -18.85
C LEU A 102 9.69 -25.49 -18.15
#